data_AF-R0K3J1-F1
#
_entry.id   AF-R0K3J1-F1
#
_cell.length_a   1.000
_cell.length_b   1.000
_cell.length_c   1.000
_cell.angle_alpha   90.00
_cell.angle_beta   90.00
_cell.angle_gamma   90.00
#
_symmetry.space_group_name_H-M   'P 1'
#
loop_
_entity.id
_entity.type
_entity.pdbx_description
1 polymer ?
#
loop_
_entity_poly.entity_id
_entity_poly.type
_entity_poly.pdbx_seq_one_letter_code
_entity_poly.pdbx_strand_id
1 'polypeptide(L)' 'MPSPRLLTPRNMVILSVISVAGGYFTLKPRALADQQRVRSSGDFAVSVDRSGGGV' A
#
# COMPACT_ATOMS: atom_id res chain seq x y z
N MET A 1 -25.65 1.54 37.25
CA MET A 1 -24.37 1.23 36.58
C MET A 1 -24.37 1.92 35.22
N PRO A 2 -23.42 2.79 34.88
CA PRO A 2 -23.35 3.37 33.54
C PRO A 2 -22.87 2.30 32.54
N SER A 3 -23.74 1.89 31.62
CA SER A 3 -23.39 0.94 30.56
C SER A 3 -22.45 1.62 29.55
N PRO A 4 -21.30 1.02 29.20
CA PRO A 4 -20.40 1.60 28.21
C PRO A 4 -21.06 1.62 26.83
N ARG A 5 -21.52 2.80 26.40
CA ARG A 5 -22.10 3.00 25.05
C ARG A 5 -21.08 2.85 23.91
N LEU A 6 -19.81 2.64 24.25
CA LEU A 6 -18.73 2.37 23.30
C LEU A 6 -18.86 1.01 22.64
N LEU A 7 -19.33 -0.02 23.36
CA LEU A 7 -19.48 -1.39 22.87
C LEU A 7 -20.86 -1.64 22.25
N THR A 8 -21.39 -0.63 21.54
CA THR A 8 -22.61 -0.83 20.76
C THR A 8 -22.27 -1.56 19.45
N PRO A 9 -23.20 -2.37 18.90
CA PRO A 9 -22.97 -3.11 17.64
C PRO A 9 -22.52 -2.19 16.50
N ARG A 10 -23.08 -0.98 16.43
CA ARG A 10 -22.72 0.04 15.44
C ARG A 10 -21.24 0.44 15.51
N ASN A 11 -20.73 0.69 16.71
CA ASN A 11 -19.34 1.10 16.91
C ASN A 11 -18.37 -0.05 16.61
N MET A 12 -18.75 -1.29 16.94
CA MET A 12 -18.02 -2.50 16.58
C MET A 12 -17.87 -2.68 15.06
N VAL A 13 -18.95 -2.46 14.29
CA VAL A 13 -18.90 -2.51 12.83
C VAL A 13 -17.96 -1.45 12.26
N ILE A 14 -18.06 -0.21 12.76
CA ILE A 14 -17.18 0.89 12.33
C ILE A 14 -15.71 0.54 12.61
N LEU A 15 -15.40 0.06 13.81
CA LEU A 15 -14.04 -0.35 14.19
C LEU A 15 -13.52 -1.48 13.29
N SER A 16 -14.36 -2.47 12.99
CA SER A 16 -14.02 -3.59 12.11
C SER A 16 -13.69 -3.10 10.69
N VAL A 17 -14.50 -2.20 10.13
CA VAL A 17 -14.25 -1.65 8.79
C VAL A 17 -12.96 -0.85 8.76
N ILE A 18 -12.70 -0.02 9.77
CA ILE A 18 -11.45 0.75 9.87
C ILE A 18 -10.23 -0.17 9.99
N SER A 19 -10.32 -1.23 10.78
CA SER A 19 -9.23 -2.21 10.94
C SER A 19 -8.90 -2.92 9.62
N VAL A 20 -9.91 -3.39 8.90
CA VAL A 20 -9.74 -4.06 7.60
C VAL A 20 -9.24 -3.08 6.54
N ALA A 21 -9.84 -1.90 6.45
CA ALA A 21 -9.43 -0.86 5.50
C ALA A 21 -7.99 -0.39 5.76
N GLY A 22 -7.64 -0.11 7.01
CA GLY A 22 -6.29 0.28 7.40
C GLY A 22 -5.24 -0.79 7.10
N GLY A 23 -5.57 -2.07 7.36
CA GLY A 23 -4.72 -3.20 6.94
C GLY A 23 -4.52 -3.23 5.42
N TYR A 24 -5.59 -3.06 4.65
CA TYR A 24 -5.50 -3.07 3.19
C TYR A 24 -4.71 -1.87 2.63
N PHE A 25 -4.90 -0.67 3.17
CA PHE A 25 -4.17 0.53 2.78
C PHE A 25 -2.70 0.49 3.18
N THR A 26 -2.32 -0.24 4.23
CA THR A 26 -0.91 -0.40 4.63
C THR A 26 -0.20 -1.50 3.84
N LEU A 27 -0.91 -2.55 3.41
CA LEU A 27 -0.35 -3.65 2.63
C LEU A 27 -0.13 -3.28 1.16
N LYS A 28 -1.02 -2.50 0.54
CA LYS A 28 -0.88 -2.04 -0.86
C LYS A 28 0.44 -1.34 -1.19
N PRO A 29 0.85 -0.28 -0.47
CA PRO A 29 2.09 0.43 -0.79
C PRO A 29 3.33 -0.42 -0.50
N ARG A 30 3.28 -1.32 0.49
CA ARG A 30 4.36 -2.28 0.76
C ARG A 30 4.54 -3.27 -0.38
N ALA A 31 3.45 -3.84 -0.89
CA ALA A 31 3.49 -4.74 -2.04
C ALA A 31 4.04 -4.03 -3.29
N LEU A 32 3.65 -2.77 -3.53
CA LEU A 32 4.19 -1.97 -4.64
C LEU A 32 5.68 -1.64 -4.46
N ALA A 33 6.10 -1.30 -3.24
CA ALA A 33 7.50 -1.02 -2.93
C ALA A 33 8.38 -2.27 -3.06
N ASP A 34 7.90 -3.43 -2.62
CA ASP A 34 8.60 -4.70 -2.79
C ASP A 34 8.69 -5.09 -4.27
N GLN A 35 7.63 -4.87 -5.04
CA GLN A 35 7.66 -5.08 -6.49
C GLN A 35 8.67 -4.17 -7.20
N GLN A 36 8.78 -2.90 -6.78
CA GLN A 36 9.79 -1.97 -7.29
C GLN A 36 11.20 -2.39 -6.91
N ARG A 37 11.42 -2.86 -5.68
CA ARG A 37 12.72 -3.37 -5.22
C ARG A 37 13.16 -4.60 -6.01
N VAL A 38 12.26 -5.55 -6.24
CA VAL A 38 12.56 -6.75 -7.04
C VAL A 38 12.89 -6.40 -8.49
N ARG A 39 12.15 -5.46 -9.11
CA ARG A 39 12.51 -4.94 -10.44
C ARG A 39 13.89 -4.27 -10.45
N SER A 40 14.15 -3.38 -9.49
CA SER A 40 15.44 -2.68 -9.38
C SER A 40 16.64 -3.61 -9.16
N SER A 41 16.43 -4.81 -8.62
CA SER A 41 17.49 -5.79 -8.41
C SER A 41 17.70 -6.75 -9.60
N GLY A 42 16.77 -6.79 -10.56
CA GLY A 42 16.86 -7.61 -11.77
C GLY A 42 17.27 -6.83 -13.03
N ASP A 43 17.19 -5.50 -12.96
CA ASP A 43 17.51 -4.61 -14.08
C ASP A 43 19.03 -4.35 -14.14
N PHE A 44 19.77 -5.24 -14.80
CA PHE A 44 20.91 -4.83 -15.63
C PHE A 44 20.37 -3.95 -16.75
N ALA A 45 19.85 -2.77 -16.41
CA ALA A 45 19.37 -1.79 -17.36
C ALA A 45 20.57 -1.28 -18.14
N VAL A 46 20.78 -1.87 -19.31
CA VAL A 46 21.56 -1.23 -20.38
C VAL A 46 20.86 0.12 -20.63
N SER A 47 21.42 1.18 -20.05
CA SER A 47 21.09 2.54 -20.44
C SER A 47 21.60 2.72 -21.86
N VAL A 48 20.76 2.41 -22.84
CA VAL A 48 20.98 2.90 -24.21
C VAL A 48 20.79 4.40 -24.15
N ASP A 49 21.91 5.09 -23.98
CA ASP A 49 22.03 6.53 -24.21
C ASP A 49 21.44 6.81 -25.58
N ARG A 50 20.27 7.45 -25.61
CA ARG A 50 19.61 7.86 -26.85
C ARG A 50 20.28 9.14 -27.35
N SER A 51 21.59 9.10 -27.52
CA SER A 51 22.36 10.07 -28.28
C SER A 51 22.21 9.71 -29.76
N GLY A 52 21.05 10.06 -30.31
CA GLY A 52 20.72 9.88 -31.72
C GLY A 52 20.23 11.21 -32.25
N GLY A 53 21.14 11.94 -32.90
CA GLY A 53 21.01 13.34 -33.27
C GLY A 53 19.77 13.68 -34.11
N GLY A 54 19.36 14.94 -33.97
CA GLY A 54 18.37 15.53 -34.85
C GLY A 54 18.85 15.52 -36.31
N VAL A 55 17.91 15.17 -37.18
CA VAL A 55 17.76 15.62 -38.57
C VAL A 55 16.27 15.69 -38.87
#